data_AF-A0A3D5ADG3-F1
#
_entry.id   AF-A0A3D5ADG3-F1
#
_cell.length_a   1.000
_cell.length_b   1.000
_cell.length_c   1.000
_cell.angle_alpha   90.00
_cell.angle_beta   90.00
_cell.angle_gamma   90.00
#
_symmetry.space_group_name_H-M   'P 1'
#
loop_
_entity.id
_entity.type
_entity.pdbx_description
1 polymer ?
#
loop_
_entity_poly.entity_id
_entity_poly.type
_entity_poly.pdbx_seq_one_letter_code
_entity_poly.pdbx_strand_id
1 'polypeptide(L)'
;MKYIMIHKSFKDECSITYPIIFPNELNHCDVADQMISLLKSMYAKETIEVVSAGSFNVDTCQCGGHSETLNLESSETDGMTIRLRDYYMFYEATEPLKRIK
;
A
#
# COMPACT_ATOMS: atom_id res chain seq x y z
N MET A 1 -1.94 5.46 11.21
CA MET A 1 -0.97 4.54 10.59
C MET A 1 -0.31 5.30 9.45
N LYS A 2 0.92 4.93 9.08
CA LYS A 2 1.59 5.40 7.86
C LYS A 2 1.53 4.30 6.81
N TYR A 3 1.73 4.67 5.55
CA TYR A 3 1.85 3.69 4.47
C TYR A 3 2.83 4.14 3.39
N ILE A 4 3.32 3.15 2.64
CA ILE A 4 3.98 3.33 1.34
C ILE A 4 3.28 2.43 0.30
N MET A 5 3.24 2.87 -0.95
CA MET A 5 2.80 2.05 -2.08
C MET A 5 4.01 1.60 -2.88
N ILE A 6 4.22 0.29 -2.93
CA ILE A 6 5.29 -0.30 -3.72
C ILE A 6 4.73 -0.68 -5.08
N HIS A 7 5.29 -0.11 -6.13
CA HIS A 7 5.03 -0.50 -7.50
C HIS A 7 6.12 -1.46 -7.97
N LYS A 8 5.67 -2.54 -8.59
CA LYS A 8 6.52 -3.59 -9.13
C LYS A 8 6.15 -3.85 -10.57
N SER A 9 7.06 -3.61 -11.49
CA SER A 9 6.88 -3.86 -12.93
C SER A 9 7.60 -5.14 -13.35
N PHE A 10 6.89 -6.00 -14.05
CA PHE A 10 7.38 -7.27 -14.58
C PHE A 10 7.86 -7.09 -16.02
N LYS A 11 8.66 -8.04 -16.54
CA LYS A 11 9.17 -7.99 -17.92
C LYS A 11 8.07 -8.07 -18.99
N ASP A 12 6.94 -8.68 -18.66
CA ASP A 12 5.84 -8.94 -19.59
C ASP A 12 4.78 -7.82 -19.55
N GLU A 13 5.19 -6.58 -19.29
CA GLU A 13 4.33 -5.37 -19.18
C GLU A 13 3.24 -5.41 -18.09
N CYS A 14 3.10 -6.52 -17.38
CA CYS A 14 2.31 -6.59 -16.17
C CYS A 14 2.96 -5.73 -15.06
N SER A 15 2.14 -5.14 -14.21
CA SER A 15 2.60 -4.47 -13.00
C SER A 15 1.63 -4.67 -11.86
N ILE A 16 2.14 -4.63 -10.64
CA ILE A 16 1.33 -4.74 -9.42
C ILE A 16 1.79 -3.65 -8.46
N THR A 17 0.80 -2.95 -7.90
CA THR A 17 0.99 -2.05 -6.77
C THR A 17 0.36 -2.66 -5.53
N TYR A 18 1.09 -2.67 -4.41
CA TYR A 18 0.58 -3.13 -3.13
C TYR A 18 0.99 -2.19 -2.00
N PRO A 19 0.12 -2.02 -0.99
CA PRO A 19 0.40 -1.19 0.16
C PRO A 19 1.30 -1.91 1.16
N ILE A 20 2.09 -1.14 1.91
CA ILE A 20 2.69 -1.56 3.18
C ILE A 20 2.25 -0.54 4.22
N ILE A 21 1.48 -0.99 5.21
CA ILE A 21 0.94 -0.16 6.29
C ILE A 21 1.71 -0.44 7.58
N PHE A 22 2.10 0.61 8.30
CA PHE A 22 2.95 0.49 9.47
C PHE A 22 2.67 1.57 10.54
N PRO A 23 3.13 1.36 11.79
CA PRO A 23 2.91 2.31 12.89
C PRO A 23 3.51 3.69 12.63
N ASN A 24 2.97 4.71 13.29
CA ASN A 24 3.39 6.10 13.07
C ASN A 24 4.82 6.38 13.57
N GLU A 25 5.35 5.52 14.44
CA GLU A 25 6.68 5.60 15.04
C GLU A 25 7.80 5.29 14.03
N LEU A 26 7.48 4.64 12.90
CA LEU A 26 8.45 4.36 11.84
C LEU A 26 8.41 5.45 10.76
N ASN A 27 9.57 5.73 10.17
CA ASN A 27 9.70 6.69 9.07
C ASN A 27 9.46 6.01 7.72
N HIS A 28 8.92 6.76 6.76
CA HIS A 28 8.66 6.22 5.42
C HIS A 28 9.94 5.79 4.71
N CYS A 29 11.03 6.56 4.80
CA CYS A 29 12.31 6.20 4.20
C CYS A 29 12.86 4.87 4.72
N ASP A 30 12.88 4.68 6.04
CA ASP A 30 13.46 3.48 6.65
C ASP A 30 12.66 2.23 6.24
N VAL A 31 11.33 2.33 6.24
CA VAL A 31 10.46 1.22 5.80
C VAL A 31 10.63 0.99 4.29
N ALA A 32 10.67 2.03 3.47
CA ALA A 32 10.87 1.92 2.03
C ALA A 32 12.19 1.24 1.69
N ASP A 33 13.29 1.64 2.31
CA ASP A 33 14.62 1.09 2.08
C ASP A 33 14.68 -0.40 2.44
N GLN A 34 14.15 -0.77 3.60
CA GLN A 34 14.09 -2.18 4.03
C GLN A 34 13.24 -3.02 3.08
N MET A 35 12.06 -2.53 2.69
CA MET A 35 11.16 -3.26 1.79
C MET A 35 11.74 -3.39 0.38
N ILE A 36 12.30 -2.30 -0.17
CA ILE A 36 12.96 -2.33 -1.49
C ILE A 36 14.15 -3.29 -1.47
N SER A 37 14.98 -3.26 -0.41
CA SER A 37 16.14 -4.14 -0.29
C SER A 37 15.73 -5.61 -0.29
N LEU A 38 14.73 -5.96 0.53
CA LEU A 38 14.15 -7.31 0.56
C LEU A 38 13.63 -7.73 -0.82
N LEU A 39 12.80 -6.89 -1.45
CA LEU A 39 12.19 -7.23 -2.73
C LEU A 39 13.22 -7.36 -3.85
N LYS A 40 14.22 -6.47 -3.91
CA LYS A 40 15.31 -6.57 -4.91
C LYS A 40 16.15 -7.83 -4.72
N SER A 41 16.30 -8.33 -3.49
CA SER A 41 16.98 -9.61 -3.24
C SER A 41 16.21 -10.82 -3.81
N MET A 42 14.87 -10.76 -3.81
CA MET A 42 14.01 -11.82 -4.35
C MET A 42 13.79 -11.68 -5.86
N TYR A 43 13.83 -10.44 -6.36
CA TYR A 43 13.34 -10.06 -7.67
C TYR A 43 14.32 -9.14 -8.41
N ALA A 44 15.58 -9.55 -8.49
CA ALA A 44 16.68 -8.71 -8.98
C ALA A 44 16.54 -8.15 -10.42
N LYS A 45 15.63 -8.71 -11.24
CA LYS A 45 15.41 -8.32 -12.64
C LYS A 45 14.18 -7.43 -12.86
N GLU A 46 13.44 -7.12 -11.79
CA GLU A 46 12.18 -6.39 -11.85
C GLU A 46 12.37 -4.96 -11.34
N THR A 47 11.60 -4.03 -11.89
CA THR A 47 11.62 -2.64 -11.43
C THR A 47 10.75 -2.55 -10.18
N ILE A 48 11.33 -2.05 -9.09
CA ILE A 48 10.66 -1.89 -7.80
C ILE A 48 10.92 -0.48 -7.30
N GLU A 49 9.85 0.26 -7.03
CA GLU A 49 9.89 1.63 -6.56
C GLU A 49 8.72 1.95 -5.61
N VAL A 50 8.87 3.02 -4.83
CA VAL A 50 7.75 3.58 -4.06
C VAL A 50 7.11 4.70 -4.87
N VAL A 51 5.82 4.59 -5.15
CA VAL A 51 5.10 5.51 -6.04
C VAL A 51 4.26 6.55 -5.30
N SER A 52 3.87 6.24 -4.07
CA SER A 52 3.14 7.17 -3.19
C SER A 52 3.36 6.77 -1.74
N ALA A 53 3.19 7.73 -0.84
CA ALA A 53 3.34 7.52 0.60
C ALA A 53 2.54 8.56 1.36
N GLY A 54 2.06 8.20 2.55
CA GLY A 54 1.28 9.12 3.36
C GLY A 54 0.79 8.52 4.66
N SER A 55 -0.30 9.08 5.16
CA SER A 55 -1.00 8.61 6.35
C SER A 55 -2.27 7.85 5.97
N PHE A 56 -2.54 6.78 6.70
CA PHE A 56 -3.77 6.01 6.60
C PHE A 56 -4.55 6.12 7.91
N ASN A 57 -5.79 6.59 7.79
CA ASN A 57 -6.76 6.60 8.88
C ASN A 57 -7.51 5.27 8.87
N VAL A 58 -7.30 4.46 9.91
CA VAL A 58 -7.84 3.10 10.01
C VAL A 58 -9.36 3.11 10.21
N ASP A 59 -9.90 4.10 10.93
CA ASP A 59 -11.33 4.17 11.24
C ASP A 59 -12.18 4.53 10.01
N THR A 60 -11.64 5.39 9.14
CA THR A 60 -12.33 5.89 7.94
C THR A 60 -11.86 5.23 6.65
N CYS A 61 -10.80 4.42 6.71
CA CYS A 61 -10.11 3.84 5.55
C CYS A 61 -9.73 4.89 4.49
N GLN A 62 -9.34 6.09 4.93
CA GLN A 62 -8.92 7.21 4.07
C GLN A 62 -7.40 7.37 4.09
N CYS A 63 -6.86 7.75 2.93
CA CYS A 63 -5.44 8.09 2.75
C CYS A 63 -5.29 9.58 2.50
N GLY A 64 -4.16 10.13 2.91
CA GLY A 64 -3.81 11.53 2.66
C GLY A 64 -2.41 11.90 3.13
N GLY A 65 -2.01 13.12 2.79
CA GLY A 65 -0.79 13.76 3.27
C GLY A 65 0.47 13.46 2.45
N HIS A 66 1.58 14.01 2.94
CA HIS A 66 2.88 13.99 2.28
C HIS A 66 3.90 13.25 3.15
N SER A 67 4.77 12.47 2.53
CA SER A 67 5.96 11.91 3.17
C SER A 67 7.14 12.86 3.02
N GLU A 68 7.51 13.55 4.11
CA GLU A 68 8.66 14.46 4.13
C GLU A 68 9.99 13.74 3.83
N THR A 69 10.11 12.47 4.25
CA THR A 69 11.35 11.69 4.10
C THR A 69 11.55 11.08 2.72
N LEU A 70 10.46 10.84 1.98
CA LEU A 70 10.51 10.35 0.59
C LEU A 70 10.20 11.44 -0.43
N ASN A 71 9.73 12.61 0.01
CA ASN A 71 9.20 13.68 -0.82
C ASN A 71 8.13 13.17 -1.81
N LEU A 72 7.21 12.34 -1.30
CA LEU A 72 6.12 11.72 -2.07
C LEU A 72 4.77 12.08 -1.45
N GLU A 73 3.78 12.32 -2.31
CA GLU A 73 2.40 12.57 -1.91
C GLU A 73 1.57 11.28 -1.87
N SER A 74 0.52 11.27 -1.04
CA SER A 74 -0.56 10.31 -1.18
C SER A 74 -1.30 10.51 -2.50
N SER A 75 -1.66 9.41 -3.18
CA SER A 75 -2.52 9.43 -4.35
C SER A 75 -3.98 9.24 -3.98
N GLU A 76 -4.90 9.82 -4.77
CA GLU A 76 -6.35 9.64 -4.63
C GLU A 76 -6.78 8.17 -4.69
N THR A 77 -6.02 7.33 -5.41
CA THR A 77 -6.32 5.90 -5.58
C THR A 77 -5.81 5.03 -4.43
N ASP A 78 -4.98 5.56 -3.54
CA ASP A 78 -4.27 4.76 -2.53
C ASP A 78 -5.23 4.08 -1.56
N GLY A 79 -6.24 4.81 -1.08
CA GLY A 79 -7.24 4.27 -0.17
C GLY A 79 -8.04 3.13 -0.82
N MET A 80 -8.32 3.23 -2.13
CA MET A 80 -8.98 2.15 -2.86
C MET A 80 -8.08 0.92 -2.96
N THR A 81 -6.81 1.09 -3.30
CA THR A 81 -5.83 0.00 -3.37
C THR A 81 -5.65 -0.70 -2.03
N ILE A 82 -5.53 0.04 -0.92
CA ILE A 82 -5.45 -0.52 0.44
C ILE A 82 -6.68 -1.36 0.76
N ARG A 83 -7.89 -0.84 0.50
CA ARG A 83 -9.12 -1.58 0.74
C ARG A 83 -9.22 -2.85 -0.11
N LEU A 84 -8.80 -2.81 -1.37
CA LEU A 84 -8.87 -3.95 -2.28
C LEU A 84 -7.81 -5.02 -2.03
N ARG A 85 -6.65 -4.68 -1.48
CA ARG A 85 -5.52 -5.61 -1.32
C ARG A 85 -5.37 -6.14 0.09
N ASP A 86 -5.45 -5.26 1.10
CA ASP A 86 -5.22 -5.64 2.50
C ASP A 86 -6.53 -5.93 3.25
N TYR A 87 -7.61 -5.19 2.94
CA TYR A 87 -8.85 -5.24 3.71
C TYR A 87 -10.06 -5.77 2.94
N TYR A 88 -9.86 -6.37 1.76
CA TYR A 88 -10.97 -6.89 0.93
C TYR A 88 -11.77 -7.98 1.65
N MET A 89 -11.17 -8.66 2.62
CA MET A 89 -11.87 -9.62 3.49
C MET A 89 -12.89 -8.99 4.46
N PHE A 90 -12.84 -7.68 4.74
CA PHE A 90 -13.73 -7.07 5.73
C PHE A 90 -14.99 -6.44 5.13
N TYR A 91 -15.02 -6.17 3.83
CA TYR A 91 -16.22 -5.59 3.19
C TYR A 91 -17.31 -6.66 2.95
N GLU A 92 -16.93 -7.90 2.65
CA GLU A 92 -17.88 -9.02 2.51
C GLU A 92 -18.30 -9.64 3.85
N ALA A 93 -17.55 -9.38 4.93
CA ALA A 93 -17.86 -9.93 6.26
C ALA A 93 -18.92 -9.12 7.03
N THR A 94 -19.27 -7.91 6.59
CA THR A 94 -20.22 -7.03 7.30
C THR A 94 -21.61 -6.94 6.67
N GLU A 95 -21.84 -7.52 5.49
CA GLU A 95 -23.21 -7.72 5.01
C GLU A 95 -23.75 -9.06 5.55
N PRO A 96 -24.82 -9.09 6.38
CA PRO A 96 -25.45 -10.35 6.70
C PRO A 96 -25.99 -10.94 5.40
N LEU A 97 -25.51 -12.14 5.05
CA LEU A 97 -26.06 -12.96 3.97
C LEU A 97 -27.59 -12.90 4.05
N LYS A 98 -28.22 -12.16 3.13
CA LYS A 98 -29.66 -12.21 2.95
C LYS A 98 -29.99 -13.65 2.59
N ARG A 99 -30.48 -14.41 3.57
CA ARG A 99 -31.05 -15.75 3.34
C ARG A 99 -32.15 -15.58 2.30
N ILE A 100 -31.86 -16.02 1.08
CA ILE A 100 -32.87 -16.23 0.06
C ILE A 100 -33.81 -17.28 0.63
N LYS A 101 -35.08 -16.90 0.82
CA LYS A 101 -36.17 -17.80 1.22
C LYS A 101 -36.60 -18.65 0.03
#